data_AF-A0A2V9QYS4-F1
#
_entry.id   AF-A0A2V9QYS4-F1
#
_cell.length_a   1.000
_cell.length_b   1.000
_cell.length_c   1.000
_cell.angle_alpha   90.00
_cell.angle_beta   90.00
_cell.angle_gamma   90.00
#
_symmetry.space_group_name_H-M   'P 1'
#
loop_
_entity.id
_entity.type
_entity.pdbx_description
1 polymer ?
#
loop_
_entity_poly.entity_id
_entity_poly.type
_entity_poly.pdbx_seq_one_letter_code
_entity_poly.pdbx_strand_id
1 'polypeptide(L)'
;MAQRVSSEFVEKARASQERVSRRFHINLGTLTPYVYVSIAGNGVDLVLRYLTEIRRRRLGHDQICREILEAFDREPSLDLAYPTTRSVTQTRTLPPTPQPVSPSLRSERADHE
;
A
#
# COMPACT_ATOMS: atom_id res chain seq x y z
N MET A 1 11.34 -7.66 15.10
CA MET A 1 12.33 -7.80 13.99
C MET A 1 13.24 -6.59 13.91
N ALA A 2 12.73 -5.39 13.59
CA ALA A 2 13.51 -4.14 13.67
C ALA A 2 14.18 -3.90 15.04
N GLN A 3 13.51 -4.27 16.13
CA GLN A 3 14.04 -4.16 17.50
C GLN A 3 15.23 -5.09 17.77
N ARG A 4 15.33 -6.23 17.07
CA ARG A 4 16.41 -7.22 17.22
C ARG A 4 17.65 -6.83 16.42
N VAL A 5 17.45 -6.36 15.19
CA VAL A 5 18.53 -5.77 14.39
C VAL A 5 19.04 -4.49 15.04
N SER A 6 18.14 -3.68 15.60
CA SER A 6 18.52 -2.42 16.25
C SER A 6 19.11 -2.62 17.66
N SER A 7 18.69 -3.63 18.45
CA SER A 7 19.11 -3.77 19.85
C SER A 7 20.62 -3.89 20.06
N GLU A 8 21.32 -4.59 19.17
CA GLU A 8 22.78 -4.73 19.23
C GLU A 8 23.49 -3.38 19.06
N PHE A 9 22.88 -2.46 18.30
CA PHE A 9 23.37 -1.12 18.07
C PHE A 9 22.87 -0.11 19.10
N VAL A 10 21.66 -0.29 19.64
CA VAL A 10 21.12 0.58 20.69
C VAL A 10 22.01 0.54 21.92
N GLU A 11 22.53 -0.63 22.31
CA GLU A 11 23.42 -0.73 23.48
C GLU A 11 24.78 -0.03 23.25
N LYS A 12 25.42 -0.26 22.10
CA LYS A 12 26.66 0.45 21.74
C LYS A 12 26.43 1.96 21.59
N ALA A 13 25.30 2.35 21.03
CA ALA A 13 24.92 3.75 20.86
C ALA A 13 24.59 4.41 22.19
N ARG A 14 23.94 3.72 23.14
CA ARG A 14 23.72 4.21 24.51
C ARG A 14 25.03 4.49 25.23
N ALA A 15 25.97 3.54 25.21
CA ALA A 15 27.28 3.72 25.83
C ALA A 15 28.08 4.88 25.22
N SER A 16 27.98 5.07 23.91
CA SER A 16 28.60 6.22 23.20
C SER A 16 27.87 7.54 23.46
N GLN A 17 26.53 7.53 23.46
CA GLN A 17 25.67 8.67 23.79
C GLN A 17 25.97 9.18 25.18
N GLU A 18 26.12 8.31 26.18
CA GLU A 18 26.35 8.73 27.57
C GLU A 18 27.71 9.44 27.71
N ARG A 19 28.74 8.96 26.99
CA ARG A 19 30.05 9.63 26.93
C ARG A 19 30.00 10.98 26.22
N VAL A 20 29.30 11.06 25.08
CA VAL A 20 29.20 12.28 24.27
C VAL A 20 28.27 13.31 24.92
N SER A 21 27.16 12.88 25.50
CA SER A 21 26.21 13.70 26.25
C SER A 21 26.86 14.31 27.50
N ARG A 22 27.62 13.53 28.28
CA ARG A 22 28.41 14.07 29.41
C ARG A 22 29.47 15.07 28.98
N ARG A 23 30.06 14.90 27.79
CA ARG A 23 31.16 15.74 27.31
C ARG A 23 30.70 16.99 26.56
N PHE A 24 29.56 16.95 25.90
CA PHE A 24 29.07 18.01 25.01
C PHE A 24 27.67 18.52 25.38
N HIS A 25 27.03 18.01 26.44
CA HIS A 25 25.66 18.36 26.87
C HIS A 25 24.60 18.23 25.77
N ILE A 26 24.81 17.33 24.79
CA ILE A 26 23.85 17.08 23.70
C ILE A 26 22.89 15.97 24.15
N ASN A 27 21.59 16.23 24.06
CA ASN A 27 20.54 15.26 24.30
C ASN A 27 20.26 14.52 22.99
N LEU A 28 20.83 13.32 22.82
CA LEU A 28 20.59 12.52 21.63
C LEU A 28 19.23 11.80 21.78
N GLY A 29 18.36 11.93 20.76
CA GLY A 29 16.97 11.47 20.81
C GLY A 29 16.75 9.95 20.94
N THR A 30 15.49 9.54 20.90
CA THR A 30 15.06 8.15 21.13
C THR A 30 15.73 7.15 20.20
N LEU A 31 16.50 6.22 20.77
CA LEU A 31 17.23 5.17 20.03
C LEU A 31 16.34 3.97 19.66
N THR A 32 15.18 3.87 20.27
CA THR A 32 14.24 2.75 20.06
C THR A 32 13.65 2.82 18.66
N PRO A 33 13.61 1.70 17.91
CA PRO A 33 12.91 1.68 16.64
C PRO A 33 11.40 1.89 16.82
N TYR A 34 10.79 2.55 15.84
CA TYR A 34 9.38 2.93 15.85
C TYR A 34 8.79 2.84 14.44
N VAL A 35 7.50 2.50 14.33
CA VAL A 35 6.78 2.44 13.04
C VAL A 35 5.73 3.55 13.02
N TYR A 36 5.82 4.44 12.04
CA TYR A 36 4.77 5.40 11.73
C TYR A 36 3.75 4.75 10.79
N VAL A 37 2.47 5.02 11.03
CA VAL A 37 1.36 4.46 10.26
C VAL A 37 0.51 5.61 9.72
N SER A 38 0.21 5.60 8.43
CA SER A 38 -0.69 6.56 7.80
C SER A 38 -1.59 5.90 6.77
N ILE A 39 -2.77 6.46 6.53
CA ILE A 39 -3.70 5.99 5.49
C ILE A 39 -3.38 6.74 4.19
N ALA A 40 -3.15 6.00 3.11
CA ALA A 40 -2.90 6.51 1.76
C ALA A 40 -4.10 6.19 0.84
N GLY A 41 -4.12 6.78 -0.36
CA GLY A 41 -5.24 6.63 -1.30
C GLY A 41 -5.47 5.20 -1.81
N ASN A 42 -4.45 4.35 -1.73
CA ASN A 42 -4.46 2.96 -2.21
C ASN A 42 -4.15 1.94 -1.12
N GLY A 43 -4.00 2.33 0.15
CA GLY A 43 -3.64 1.40 1.23
C GLY A 43 -3.18 2.07 2.53
N VAL A 44 -2.38 1.33 3.30
CA VAL A 44 -1.77 1.82 4.55
C VAL A 44 -0.26 1.92 4.35
N ASP A 45 0.29 3.09 4.63
CA ASP A 45 1.73 3.34 4.60
C ASP A 45 2.34 3.06 5.98
N LEU A 46 3.38 2.22 5.98
CA LEU A 46 4.18 1.89 7.16
C LEU A 46 5.60 2.39 6.98
N VAL A 47 6.03 3.34 7.82
CA VAL A 47 7.38 3.91 7.77
C VAL A 47 8.16 3.50 9.01
N LEU A 48 9.16 2.65 8.83
CA LEU A 48 10.02 2.18 9.90
C LEU A 48 11.20 3.14 10.14
N ARG A 49 11.35 3.59 11.39
CA ARG A 49 12.52 4.29 11.89
C ARG A 49 13.33 3.38 12.80
N TYR A 50 14.63 3.25 12.57
CA TYR A 50 15.54 2.46 13.39
C TYR A 50 16.97 3.03 13.35
N LEU A 51 17.78 2.68 14.35
CA LEU A 51 19.19 3.05 14.44
C LEU A 51 20.07 1.90 13.91
N THR A 52 21.10 2.25 13.14
CA THR A 52 22.12 1.32 12.61
C THR A 52 23.48 2.00 12.52
N GLU A 53 24.56 1.22 12.54
CA GLU A 53 25.89 1.69 12.18
C GLU A 53 25.94 2.15 10.71
N ILE A 54 26.70 3.24 10.44
CA ILE A 54 26.80 3.88 9.11
C ILE A 54 27.18 2.85 8.03
N ARG A 55 28.18 2.01 8.31
CA ARG A 55 28.71 1.02 7.36
C ARG A 55 27.77 -0.15 7.11
N ARG A 56 26.85 -0.45 8.03
CA ARG A 56 25.93 -1.59 7.95
C ARG A 56 24.52 -1.19 7.50
N ARG A 57 24.30 0.09 7.17
CA ARG A 57 22.98 0.61 6.76
C ARG A 57 22.31 -0.20 5.66
N ARG A 58 23.05 -0.56 4.59
CA ARG A 58 22.49 -1.34 3.46
C ARG A 58 22.13 -2.77 3.88
N LEU A 59 23.01 -3.43 4.62
CA LEU A 59 22.80 -4.80 5.09
C LEU A 59 21.62 -4.89 6.07
N GLY A 60 21.56 -3.97 7.04
CA GLY A 60 20.46 -3.93 8.00
C GLY A 60 19.12 -3.62 7.35
N HIS A 61 19.10 -2.73 6.35
CA HIS A 61 17.90 -2.45 5.56
C HIS A 61 17.42 -3.68 4.78
N ASP A 62 18.32 -4.35 4.06
CA ASP A 62 18.01 -5.57 3.30
C ASP A 62 17.44 -6.67 4.21
N GLN A 63 18.10 -6.92 5.33
CA GLN A 63 17.65 -7.94 6.29
C GLN A 63 16.24 -7.64 6.82
N ILE A 64 15.98 -6.40 7.23
CA ILE A 64 14.66 -5.99 7.73
C ILE A 64 13.61 -6.12 6.62
N CYS A 65 13.91 -5.68 5.40
CA CYS A 65 12.98 -5.79 4.28
C CYS A 65 12.63 -7.24 3.95
N ARG A 66 13.63 -8.15 3.91
CA ARG A 66 13.38 -9.57 3.66
C ARG A 66 12.51 -10.20 4.75
N GLU A 67 12.85 -9.95 6.01
CA GLU A 67 12.06 -10.44 7.16
C GLU A 67 10.61 -9.93 7.12
N ILE A 68 10.38 -8.69 6.69
CA ILE A 68 9.05 -8.11 6.51
C ILE A 68 8.30 -8.80 5.37
N LEU A 69 8.92 -8.99 4.21
CA LEU A 69 8.30 -9.67 3.06
C LEU A 69 7.95 -11.12 3.39
N GLU A 70 8.83 -11.86 4.07
CA GLU A 70 8.54 -13.23 4.54
C GLU A 70 7.42 -13.28 5.59
N ALA A 71 7.19 -12.20 6.34
CA ALA A 71 6.06 -12.11 7.26
C ALA A 71 4.75 -11.85 6.52
N PHE A 72 4.76 -10.99 5.49
CA PHE A 72 3.60 -10.74 4.64
C PHE A 72 3.21 -11.98 3.82
N ASP A 73 4.18 -12.69 3.25
CA ASP A 73 3.94 -13.90 2.45
C ASP A 73 3.26 -15.02 3.26
N ARG A 74 3.49 -15.06 4.58
CA ARG A 74 2.83 -16.01 5.50
C ARG A 74 1.39 -15.66 5.83
N GLU A 75 0.94 -14.44 5.57
CA GLU A 75 -0.39 -13.96 5.91
C GLU A 75 -1.21 -13.74 4.63
N PRO A 76 -2.05 -14.70 4.21
CA PRO A 76 -2.75 -14.64 2.92
C PRO A 76 -3.82 -13.55 2.85
N SER A 77 -4.17 -12.94 3.99
CA SER A 77 -5.13 -11.82 4.05
C SER A 77 -4.49 -10.46 3.78
N LEU A 78 -3.16 -10.38 3.72
CA LEU A 78 -2.42 -9.14 3.46
C LEU A 78 -1.80 -9.19 2.08
N ASP A 79 -1.93 -8.08 1.35
CA ASP A 79 -1.30 -7.90 0.04
C ASP A 79 -0.63 -6.53 -0.04
N LEU A 80 0.35 -6.40 -0.94
CA LEU A 80 1.04 -5.14 -1.18
C LEU A 80 0.13 -4.18 -1.94
N ALA A 81 0.08 -2.93 -1.48
CA ALA A 81 -0.72 -1.90 -2.12
C ALA A 81 -0.12 -1.50 -3.47
N TYR A 82 -0.89 -1.65 -4.55
CA TYR A 82 -0.55 -1.17 -5.88
C TYR A 82 -1.32 0.13 -6.20
N PRO A 83 -0.83 0.96 -7.13
CA PRO A 83 -1.60 2.10 -7.61
C PRO A 83 -2.96 1.63 -8.15
N THR A 84 -4.03 2.02 -7.46
CA THR A 84 -5.40 1.64 -7.82
C THR A 84 -6.03 2.77 -8.62
N THR A 85 -6.55 2.45 -9.81
CA THR A 85 -7.28 3.42 -10.66
C THR A 85 -8.74 3.02 -10.76
N ARG A 86 -9.63 4.01 -10.60
CA ARG A 86 -11.07 3.81 -10.78
C ARG A 86 -11.46 4.13 -12.22
N SER A 87 -11.80 3.12 -12.98
CA SER A 87 -12.35 3.28 -14.33
C SER A 87 -13.88 3.39 -14.27
N VAL A 88 -14.44 4.46 -14.82
CA VAL A 88 -15.90 4.62 -14.99
C VAL A 88 -16.24 4.29 -16.45
N THR A 89 -16.82 3.13 -16.68
CA THR A 89 -17.31 2.75 -18.01
C THR A 89 -18.69 3.35 -18.23
N GLN A 90 -18.77 4.35 -19.10
CA GLN A 90 -20.06 4.88 -19.55
C GLN A 90 -20.64 3.91 -20.58
N THR A 91 -21.69 3.17 -20.20
CA THR A 91 -22.51 2.44 -21.18
C THR A 91 -23.20 3.49 -22.04
N ARG A 92 -22.68 3.69 -23.27
CA ARG A 92 -23.41 4.46 -24.28
C ARG A 92 -24.64 3.64 -24.64
N THR A 93 -25.79 4.02 -24.11
CA THR A 93 -27.08 3.51 -24.59
C THR A 93 -27.16 3.80 -26.09
N LEU A 94 -27.07 2.74 -26.90
CA LEU A 94 -27.33 2.85 -28.33
C LEU A 94 -28.82 3.22 -28.49
N PRO A 95 -29.18 4.12 -29.44
CA PRO A 95 -30.59 4.37 -29.72
C PRO A 95 -31.26 3.04 -30.08
N PRO A 96 -32.51 2.81 -29.63
CA PRO A 96 -33.22 1.58 -29.94
C PRO A 96 -33.25 1.41 -31.46
N THR A 97 -32.82 0.24 -31.94
CA THR A 97 -32.92 -0.10 -33.37
C THR A 97 -34.38 0.08 -33.79
N PRO A 98 -34.67 0.88 -34.83
CA PRO A 98 -36.04 1.01 -35.30
C PRO A 98 -36.55 -0.37 -35.69
N GLN A 99 -37.61 -0.82 -35.02
CA GLN A 99 -38.23 -2.10 -35.36
C GLN A 99 -38.80 -2.00 -36.77
N PRO A 100 -38.60 -3.01 -37.64
CA PRO A 100 -39.23 -3.01 -38.95
C PRO A 100 -40.75 -3.04 -38.75
N VAL A 101 -41.40 -1.94 -39.07
CA VAL A 101 -42.87 -1.87 -39.14
C VAL A 101 -43.31 -2.87 -40.21
N SER A 102 -43.89 -3.98 -39.76
CA SER A 102 -44.51 -4.95 -40.67
C SER A 102 -45.72 -4.27 -41.30
N PRO A 103 -45.87 -4.29 -42.64
CA PRO A 103 -47.00 -3.65 -43.29
C PRO A 103 -48.28 -4.36 -42.83
N SER A 104 -49.17 -3.62 -42.17
CA SER A 104 -50.49 -4.10 -41.81
C SER A 104 -51.22 -4.48 -43.10
N LEU A 105 -51.44 -5.79 -43.31
CA LEU A 105 -52.26 -6.32 -44.39
C LEU A 105 -53.64 -5.68 -44.27
N ARG A 106 -53.93 -4.76 -45.20
CA ARG A 106 -55.24 -4.15 -45.39
C ARG A 106 -56.18 -5.30 -45.75
N SER A 107 -57.06 -5.71 -44.83
CA SER A 107 -58.07 -6.71 -45.16
C SER A 107 -58.98 -6.11 -46.22
N GLU A 108 -58.86 -6.58 -47.45
CA GLU A 108 -59.88 -6.36 -48.47
C GLU A 108 -61.17 -6.98 -47.92
N ARG A 109 -62.12 -6.10 -47.60
CA ARG A 109 -63.51 -6.49 -47.40
C ARG A 109 -64.01 -6.94 -48.76
N ALA A 110 -64.15 -8.25 -48.94
CA ALA A 110 -64.94 -8.81 -50.01
C ALA A 110 -66.40 -8.46 -49.71
N ASP A 111 -66.88 -7.40 -50.36
CA ASP A 111 -68.31 -7.15 -50.48
C ASP A 111 -68.89 -8.25 -51.38
N HIS A 112 -69.56 -9.22 -50.76
CA HIS A 112 -70.49 -10.11 -51.42
C HIS A 112 -71.88 -9.48 -51.29
N GLU A 113 -72.39 -8.89 -52.37
CA GLU A 113 -73.78 -9.03 -52.84
C GLU A 113 -73.94 -8.53 -54.28
#